data_AF-A0A5C5S4Q2-F1
#
_entry.id   AF-A0A5C5S4Q2-F1
#
_cell.length_a   1.000
_cell.length_b   1.000
_cell.length_c   1.000
_cell.angle_alpha   90.00
_cell.angle_beta   90.00
_cell.angle_gamma   90.00
#
_symmetry.space_group_name_H-M   'P 1'
#
loop_
_entity.id
_entity.type
_entity.pdbx_description
1 polymer ?
#
loop_
_entity_poly.entity_id
_entity_poly.type
_entity_poly.pdbx_seq_one_letter_code
_entity_poly.pdbx_strand_id
1 'polypeptide(L)'
;MPTKALVQADLPAGLTLTTVPPDDAFKGALNSVGQVQAAEITPAGCKDKNVAAQQEVAETIKFGVQQSLAKGDAAVYGITLLPGSARLEVFEAAGTGECATVKYGDSLTQTAVRKDLPGDLGGTGFVLEMTRKIGEQSAAARTAYFSKGGVVAMVTANPGADGKIDQAGFEEILRRVAGKL
;
A
#
# COMPACT_ATOMS: atom_id res chain seq x y z
N MET A 1 -13.57 20.96 -6.11
CA MET A 1 -13.84 19.96 -5.06
C MET A 1 -12.76 20.09 -3.99
N PRO A 2 -13.07 19.97 -2.68
CA PRO A 2 -12.03 19.92 -1.66
C PRO A 2 -11.08 18.76 -1.97
N THR A 3 -9.78 18.98 -1.78
CA THR A 3 -8.74 17.98 -2.07
C THR A 3 -8.89 16.83 -1.08
N LYS A 4 -9.05 15.60 -1.57
CA LYS A 4 -9.11 14.38 -0.74
C LYS A 4 -7.76 13.95 -0.17
N ALA A 5 -6.68 14.59 -0.61
CA ALA A 5 -5.33 14.42 -0.08
C ALA A 5 -5.22 15.01 1.33
N LEU A 6 -4.37 14.39 2.16
CA LEU A 6 -4.00 14.95 3.45
C LEU A 6 -3.15 16.21 3.27
N VAL A 7 -3.28 17.15 4.19
CA VAL A 7 -2.35 18.28 4.38
C VAL A 7 -1.59 18.12 5.70
N GLN A 8 -0.51 18.87 5.89
CA GLN A 8 0.32 18.78 7.10
C GLN A 8 -0.49 18.96 8.40
N ALA A 9 -1.53 19.80 8.38
CA ALA A 9 -2.42 20.03 9.54
C ALA A 9 -3.30 18.81 9.88
N ASP A 10 -3.47 17.88 8.94
CA ASP A 10 -4.21 16.63 9.17
C ASP A 10 -3.34 15.58 9.89
N LEU A 11 -2.04 15.82 10.13
CA LEU A 11 -1.13 14.81 10.66
C LEU A 11 -0.90 14.92 12.18
N PRO A 12 -0.62 13.79 12.86
CA PRO A 12 -0.02 13.79 14.18
C PRO A 12 1.30 14.57 14.20
N ALA A 13 1.64 15.14 15.36
CA ALA A 13 2.93 15.80 15.55
C ALA A 13 4.10 14.84 15.29
N GLY A 14 5.17 15.35 14.69
CA GLY A 14 6.39 14.59 14.39
C GLY A 14 6.36 13.81 13.06
N LEU A 15 5.29 13.92 12.28
CA LEU A 15 5.24 13.44 10.90
C LEU A 15 5.33 14.59 9.90
N THR A 16 6.07 14.38 8.83
CA THR A 16 6.20 15.32 7.71
C THR A 16 5.48 14.75 6.49
N LEU A 17 4.57 15.52 5.92
CA LEU A 17 3.88 15.18 4.69
C LEU A 17 4.70 15.58 3.46
N THR A 18 4.85 14.67 2.50
CA THR A 18 5.32 14.99 1.15
C THR A 18 4.35 14.44 0.13
N THR A 19 3.90 15.28 -0.80
CA THR A 19 3.12 14.85 -1.96
C THR A 19 4.07 14.61 -3.13
N VAL A 20 4.00 13.43 -3.72
CA VAL A 20 4.82 13.06 -4.88
C VAL A 20 4.26 13.78 -6.11
N PRO A 21 5.10 14.44 -6.94
CA PRO A 21 4.66 15.04 -8.19
C PRO A 21 3.95 14.01 -9.08
N PRO A 22 2.87 14.36 -9.80
CA PRO A 22 2.09 13.40 -10.58
C PRO A 22 2.90 12.60 -11.60
N ASP A 23 3.84 13.25 -12.30
CA ASP A 23 4.70 12.59 -13.28
C ASP A 23 5.65 11.57 -12.63
N ASP A 24 6.15 11.88 -11.43
CA ASP A 24 7.04 10.99 -10.68
C ASP A 24 6.26 9.81 -10.09
N ALA A 25 5.02 10.05 -9.62
CA ALA A 25 4.13 8.99 -9.18
C ALA A 25 3.79 8.03 -10.34
N PHE A 26 3.49 8.56 -11.53
CA PHE A 26 3.23 7.75 -12.71
C PHE A 26 4.46 6.95 -13.17
N LYS A 27 5.64 7.58 -13.25
CA LYS A 27 6.90 6.88 -13.57
C LYS A 27 7.23 5.81 -12.53
N GLY A 28 7.03 6.13 -11.25
CA GLY A 28 7.19 5.18 -10.15
C GLY A 28 6.32 3.94 -10.32
N ALA A 29 5.03 4.13 -10.62
CA ALA A 29 4.10 3.02 -10.87
C ALA A 29 4.49 2.18 -12.09
N LEU A 30 4.91 2.79 -13.21
CA LEU A 30 5.42 2.06 -14.38
C LEU A 30 6.67 1.24 -14.04
N ASN A 31 7.58 1.80 -13.25
CA ASN A 31 8.78 1.09 -12.80
C ASN A 31 8.40 -0.10 -11.92
N SER A 32 7.42 0.04 -11.02
CA SER A 32 6.92 -1.07 -10.20
C SER A 32 6.31 -2.19 -11.04
N VAL A 33 5.55 -1.86 -12.10
CA VAL A 33 5.06 -2.86 -13.07
C VAL A 33 6.24 -3.63 -13.69
N GLY A 34 7.24 -2.91 -14.22
CA GLY A 34 8.42 -3.52 -14.84
C GLY A 34 9.21 -4.40 -13.87
N GLN A 35 9.37 -3.98 -12.62
CA GLN A 35 10.04 -4.76 -11.58
C GLN A 35 9.33 -6.08 -11.27
N VAL A 36 8.00 -6.06 -11.13
CA VAL A 36 7.22 -7.28 -10.88
C VAL A 36 7.20 -8.19 -12.11
N GLN A 37 7.14 -7.61 -13.32
CA GLN A 37 7.26 -8.38 -14.57
C GLN A 37 8.63 -9.05 -14.72
N ALA A 38 9.70 -8.38 -14.30
CA ALA A 38 11.06 -8.94 -14.31
C ALA A 38 11.31 -9.94 -13.18
N ALA A 39 10.53 -9.90 -12.10
CA ALA A 39 10.70 -10.79 -10.96
C ALA A 39 10.35 -12.24 -11.30
N GLU A 40 11.12 -13.16 -10.72
CA GLU A 40 10.77 -14.57 -10.63
C GLU A 40 9.87 -14.77 -9.41
N ILE A 41 8.59 -15.08 -9.64
CA ILE A 41 7.59 -15.23 -8.56
C ILE A 41 7.11 -16.66 -8.52
N THR A 42 7.20 -17.29 -7.34
CA THR A 42 6.66 -18.64 -7.09
C THR A 42 5.56 -18.56 -6.03
N PRO A 43 4.37 -19.17 -6.25
CA PRO A 43 3.99 -19.93 -7.44
C PRO A 43 3.76 -19.05 -8.67
N ALA A 44 4.01 -19.60 -9.87
CA ALA A 44 3.99 -18.83 -11.12
C ALA A 44 2.64 -18.15 -11.40
N GLY A 45 1.53 -18.77 -10.99
CA GLY A 45 0.18 -18.21 -11.12
C GLY A 45 -0.03 -16.90 -10.34
N CYS A 46 0.85 -16.56 -9.40
CA CYS A 46 0.81 -15.31 -8.66
C CYS A 46 1.49 -14.15 -9.38
N LYS A 47 2.29 -14.41 -10.41
CA LYS A 47 2.96 -13.36 -11.18
C LYS A 47 1.94 -12.43 -11.83
N ASP A 48 1.00 -12.98 -12.58
CA ASP A 48 0.01 -12.19 -13.31
C ASP A 48 -0.90 -11.39 -12.38
N LYS A 49 -1.26 -11.95 -11.21
CA LYS A 49 -2.03 -11.24 -10.18
C LYS A 49 -1.25 -10.06 -9.58
N ASN A 50 0.04 -10.26 -9.30
CA ASN A 50 0.89 -9.17 -8.81
C ASN A 50 1.12 -8.10 -9.88
N VAL A 51 1.32 -8.48 -11.14
CA VAL A 51 1.44 -7.54 -12.26
C VAL A 51 0.14 -6.76 -12.44
N ALA A 52 -1.02 -7.42 -12.42
CA ALA A 52 -2.33 -6.78 -12.53
C ALA A 52 -2.55 -5.75 -11.41
N ALA A 53 -2.16 -6.06 -10.17
CA ALA A 53 -2.22 -5.10 -9.07
C ALA A 53 -1.34 -3.86 -9.31
N GLN A 54 -0.13 -4.02 -9.84
CA GLN A 54 0.71 -2.85 -10.17
C GLN A 54 0.19 -2.09 -11.39
N GLN A 55 -0.35 -2.78 -12.39
CA GLN A 55 -0.97 -2.16 -13.57
C GLN A 55 -2.19 -1.32 -13.18
N GLU A 56 -3.03 -1.82 -12.27
CA GLU A 56 -4.16 -1.08 -11.73
C GLU A 56 -3.72 0.26 -11.12
N VAL A 57 -2.62 0.27 -10.35
CA VAL A 57 -2.02 1.53 -9.86
C VAL A 57 -1.54 2.40 -11.03
N ALA A 58 -0.75 1.86 -11.95
CA ALA A 58 -0.15 2.62 -13.04
C ALA A 58 -1.20 3.26 -13.98
N GLU A 59 -2.31 2.57 -14.23
CA GLU A 59 -3.40 3.06 -15.08
C GLU A 59 -4.22 4.16 -14.40
N THR A 60 -4.33 4.13 -13.07
CA THR A 60 -5.24 5.01 -12.32
C THR A 60 -4.53 6.17 -11.61
N ILE A 61 -3.22 6.06 -11.31
CA ILE A 61 -2.46 7.05 -10.53
C ILE A 61 -2.40 8.44 -11.18
N LYS A 62 -2.52 8.52 -12.51
CA LYS A 62 -2.58 9.81 -13.23
C LYS A 62 -3.74 10.71 -12.79
N PHE A 63 -4.80 10.12 -12.26
CA PHE A 63 -5.97 10.81 -11.73
C PHE A 63 -6.03 10.76 -10.20
N GLY A 64 -4.95 10.27 -9.58
CA GLY A 64 -4.83 10.07 -8.15
C GLY A 64 -3.82 11.00 -7.50
N VAL A 65 -3.50 10.69 -6.24
CA VAL A 65 -2.47 11.38 -5.45
C VAL A 65 -1.64 10.34 -4.73
N GLN A 66 -0.31 10.52 -4.73
CA GLN A 66 0.59 9.75 -3.90
C GLN A 66 1.26 10.66 -2.88
N GLN A 67 1.26 10.24 -1.61
CA GLN A 67 1.85 10.95 -0.49
C GLN A 67 2.73 10.00 0.31
N SER A 68 3.76 10.57 0.92
CA SER A 68 4.64 9.90 1.87
C SER A 68 4.61 10.66 3.19
N LEU A 69 4.51 9.92 4.29
CA LEU A 69 4.63 10.45 5.64
C LEU A 69 5.96 9.99 6.23
N ALA A 70 6.81 10.94 6.57
CA ALA A 70 8.13 10.66 7.15
C ALA A 70 8.18 11.01 8.64
N LYS A 71 8.95 10.23 9.41
CA LYS A 71 9.32 10.53 10.80
C LYS A 71 10.84 10.70 10.85
N GLY A 72 11.30 11.95 10.97
CA GLY A 72 12.69 12.28 10.67
C GLY A 72 12.99 11.96 9.20
N ASP A 73 14.08 11.22 8.95
CA ASP A 73 14.51 10.85 7.59
C ASP A 73 13.85 9.56 7.06
N ALA A 74 13.02 8.88 7.85
CA ALA A 74 12.41 7.61 7.49
C ALA A 74 10.96 7.77 7.00
N ALA A 75 10.68 7.33 5.77
CA ALA A 75 9.32 7.23 5.24
C ALA A 75 8.57 6.05 5.90
N VAL A 76 7.71 6.37 6.86
CA VAL A 76 7.02 5.37 7.70
C VAL A 76 5.65 4.98 7.14
N TYR A 77 4.98 5.87 6.40
CA TYR A 77 3.72 5.56 5.73
C TYR A 77 3.68 6.03 4.29
N GLY A 78 3.14 5.21 3.39
CA GLY A 78 2.77 5.59 2.03
C GLY A 78 1.26 5.68 1.91
N ILE A 79 0.76 6.71 1.23
CA ILE A 79 -0.67 6.89 0.97
C ILE A 79 -0.84 7.10 -0.53
N THR A 80 -1.59 6.21 -1.17
CA THR A 80 -2.00 6.37 -2.57
C THR A 80 -3.51 6.46 -2.63
N LEU A 81 -4.03 7.54 -3.20
CA LEU A 81 -5.45 7.78 -3.40
C LEU A 81 -5.75 7.69 -4.90
N LEU A 82 -6.53 6.69 -5.27
CA LEU A 82 -6.90 6.39 -6.65
C LEU A 82 -8.38 6.77 -6.89
N PRO A 83 -8.78 7.03 -8.16
CA PRO A 83 -10.19 7.18 -8.50
C PRO A 83 -11.00 5.94 -8.06
N GLY A 84 -12.27 6.13 -7.73
CA GLY A 84 -13.17 5.04 -7.31
C GLY A 84 -13.43 3.95 -8.36
N SER A 85 -12.92 4.11 -9.58
CA SER A 85 -12.88 3.07 -10.61
C SER A 85 -11.79 2.04 -10.39
N ALA A 86 -10.81 2.31 -9.51
CA ALA A 86 -9.78 1.34 -9.17
C ALA A 86 -10.38 0.13 -8.46
N ARG A 87 -9.90 -1.07 -8.80
CA ARG A 87 -10.53 -2.33 -8.38
C ARG A 87 -9.85 -2.93 -7.14
N LEU A 88 -10.57 -2.98 -6.02
CA LEU A 88 -10.08 -3.55 -4.76
C LEU A 88 -9.75 -5.04 -4.89
N GLU A 89 -10.56 -5.78 -5.65
CA GLU A 89 -10.42 -7.22 -5.85
C GLU A 89 -9.10 -7.60 -6.55
N VAL A 90 -8.54 -6.71 -7.37
CA VAL A 90 -7.25 -6.95 -8.04
C VAL A 90 -6.11 -6.91 -7.02
N PHE A 91 -6.15 -5.95 -6.10
CA PHE A 91 -5.17 -5.86 -5.01
C PHE A 91 -5.30 -7.04 -4.03
N GLU A 92 -6.53 -7.46 -3.75
CA GLU A 92 -6.80 -8.59 -2.84
C GLU A 92 -6.27 -9.90 -3.41
N ALA A 93 -6.50 -10.16 -4.70
CA ALA A 93 -6.05 -11.37 -5.38
C ALA A 93 -4.52 -11.54 -5.38
N ALA A 94 -3.77 -10.44 -5.35
CA ALA A 94 -2.30 -10.47 -5.35
C ALA A 94 -1.68 -10.94 -4.02
N GLY A 95 -2.44 -10.95 -2.93
CA GLY A 95 -1.96 -11.30 -1.58
C GLY A 95 -2.81 -12.31 -0.82
N THR A 96 -3.72 -13.01 -1.49
CA THR A 96 -4.64 -13.97 -0.86
C THR A 96 -4.69 -15.31 -1.61
N GLY A 97 -5.34 -16.31 -1.01
CA GLY A 97 -5.44 -17.66 -1.59
C GLY A 97 -4.06 -18.28 -1.80
N GLU A 98 -3.81 -18.82 -3.00
CA GLU A 98 -2.50 -19.37 -3.39
C GLU A 98 -1.37 -18.32 -3.36
N CYS A 99 -1.70 -17.03 -3.42
CA CYS A 99 -0.75 -15.91 -3.40
C CYS A 99 -0.55 -15.31 -2.01
N ALA A 100 -1.14 -15.92 -0.97
CA ALA A 100 -0.86 -15.55 0.41
C ALA A 100 0.59 -15.84 0.81
N THR A 101 1.31 -16.69 0.09
CA THR A 101 2.75 -16.88 0.26
C THR A 101 3.42 -16.95 -1.10
N VAL A 102 4.30 -16.00 -1.37
CA VAL A 102 5.06 -15.93 -2.61
C VAL A 102 6.55 -15.85 -2.32
N LYS A 103 7.36 -16.44 -3.19
CA LYS A 103 8.81 -16.23 -3.21
C LYS A 103 9.18 -15.34 -4.38
N TYR A 104 10.11 -14.42 -4.15
CA TYR A 104 10.75 -13.60 -5.17
C TYR A 104 12.18 -14.11 -5.35
N GLY A 105 12.43 -14.86 -6.42
CA GLY A 105 13.61 -15.71 -6.58
C GLY A 105 13.77 -16.68 -5.41
N ASP A 106 15.02 -17.03 -5.08
CA ASP A 106 15.33 -17.98 -4.00
C ASP A 106 15.47 -17.34 -2.61
N SER A 107 15.60 -16.01 -2.53
CA SER A 107 16.07 -15.33 -1.32
C SER A 107 14.98 -14.68 -0.49
N LEU A 108 13.92 -14.16 -1.12
CA LEU A 108 12.87 -13.41 -0.44
C LEU A 108 11.56 -14.21 -0.43
N THR A 109 11.04 -14.50 0.76
CA THR A 109 9.67 -15.00 0.93
C THR A 109 8.79 -13.90 1.49
N GLN A 110 7.65 -13.64 0.85
CA GLN A 110 6.61 -12.76 1.36
C GLN A 110 5.38 -13.60 1.72
N THR A 111 4.93 -13.49 2.97
CA THR A 111 3.65 -14.04 3.43
C THR A 111 2.69 -12.89 3.69
N ALA A 112 1.43 -13.02 3.29
CA ALA A 112 0.37 -12.05 3.49
C ALA A 112 -0.81 -12.71 4.21
N VAL A 113 -1.33 -12.02 5.22
CA VAL A 113 -2.55 -12.40 5.93
C VAL A 113 -3.59 -11.31 5.71
N ARG A 114 -4.73 -11.70 5.14
CA ARG A 114 -5.87 -10.81 4.97
C ARG A 114 -6.59 -10.63 6.31
N LYS A 115 -6.89 -9.38 6.64
CA LYS A 115 -7.78 -8.97 7.73
C LYS A 115 -8.89 -8.10 7.19
N ASP A 116 -10.01 -8.06 7.89
CA ASP A 116 -11.07 -7.11 7.59
C ASP A 116 -10.61 -5.68 7.89
N LEU A 117 -11.15 -4.73 7.13
CA LEU A 117 -10.96 -3.31 7.41
C LEU A 117 -11.59 -2.98 8.78
N PRO A 118 -10.93 -2.15 9.62
CA PRO A 118 -11.56 -1.68 10.86
C PRO A 118 -12.91 -1.01 10.59
N GLY A 119 -13.95 -1.45 11.30
CA GLY A 119 -15.34 -1.06 11.04
C GLY A 119 -15.63 0.42 11.31
N ASP A 120 -14.81 1.08 12.13
CA ASP A 120 -14.91 2.52 12.45
C ASP A 120 -14.51 3.43 11.28
N LEU A 121 -13.92 2.90 10.20
CA LEU A 121 -13.48 3.70 9.05
C LEU A 121 -14.62 4.05 8.08
N GLY A 122 -15.74 3.30 8.10
CA GLY A 122 -16.93 3.58 7.29
C GLY A 122 -16.73 3.41 5.78
N GLY A 123 -15.81 2.55 5.36
CA GLY A 123 -15.55 2.19 3.96
C GLY A 123 -15.62 0.67 3.74
N THR A 124 -15.47 0.23 2.49
CA THR A 124 -15.38 -1.19 2.14
C THR A 124 -13.95 -1.53 1.76
N GLY A 125 -13.37 -2.59 2.31
CA GLY A 125 -11.97 -2.91 2.05
C GLY A 125 -11.41 -4.02 2.92
N PHE A 126 -10.09 -4.10 2.97
CA PHE A 126 -9.34 -5.10 3.72
C PHE A 126 -7.95 -4.57 4.08
N VAL A 127 -7.26 -5.30 4.94
CA VAL A 127 -5.84 -5.07 5.27
C VAL A 127 -5.06 -6.33 4.90
N LEU A 128 -3.93 -6.15 4.22
CA LEU A 128 -2.93 -7.21 4.04
C LEU A 128 -1.79 -6.98 5.04
N GLU A 129 -1.66 -7.89 5.99
CA GLU A 129 -0.51 -7.96 6.89
C GLU A 129 0.57 -8.82 6.26
N MET A 130 1.65 -8.18 5.82
CA MET A 130 2.74 -8.81 5.10
C MET A 130 3.95 -9.02 6.01
N THR A 131 4.61 -10.17 5.86
CA THR A 131 5.92 -10.45 6.42
C THR A 131 6.86 -10.84 5.29
N ARG A 132 7.97 -10.13 5.15
CA ARG A 132 9.05 -10.40 4.22
C ARG A 132 10.21 -11.03 4.96
N LYS A 133 10.74 -12.14 4.47
CA LYS A 133 11.84 -12.89 5.09
C LYS A 133 12.98 -13.09 4.10
N ILE A 134 14.21 -12.77 4.53
CA ILE A 134 15.46 -13.04 3.83
C ILE A 134 16.41 -13.70 4.83
N GLY A 135 16.71 -15.00 4.65
CA GLY A 135 17.46 -15.76 5.65
C GLY A 135 16.79 -15.72 7.02
N GLU A 136 17.50 -15.22 8.05
CA GLU A 136 16.97 -15.04 9.41
C GLU A 136 16.32 -13.66 9.62
N GLN A 137 16.48 -12.73 8.68
CA GLN A 137 15.91 -11.39 8.79
C GLN A 137 14.44 -11.39 8.38
N SER A 138 13.62 -10.67 9.13
CA SER A 138 12.21 -10.47 8.83
C SER A 138 11.81 -9.00 8.94
N ALA A 139 10.96 -8.55 8.03
CA ALA A 139 10.37 -7.22 8.06
C ALA A 139 8.86 -7.31 7.84
N ALA A 140 8.10 -6.68 8.72
CA ALA A 140 6.66 -6.56 8.61
C ALA A 140 6.27 -5.34 7.78
N ALA A 141 5.23 -5.46 6.97
CA ALA A 141 4.57 -4.34 6.32
C ALA A 141 3.06 -4.56 6.43
N ARG A 142 2.27 -3.48 6.46
CA ARG A 142 0.82 -3.58 6.40
C ARG A 142 0.30 -2.63 5.35
N THR A 143 -0.63 -3.08 4.53
CA THR A 143 -1.33 -2.21 3.59
C THR A 143 -2.83 -2.37 3.73
N ALA A 144 -3.52 -1.27 4.03
CA ALA A 144 -4.97 -1.21 3.94
C ALA A 144 -5.37 -0.75 2.55
N TYR A 145 -6.35 -1.45 1.98
CA TYR A 145 -7.00 -1.12 0.72
C TYR A 145 -8.46 -0.88 1.01
N PHE A 146 -8.98 0.30 0.75
CA PHE A 146 -10.39 0.57 1.01
C PHE A 146 -10.98 1.64 0.11
N SER A 147 -12.27 1.50 -0.18
CA SER A 147 -13.07 2.47 -0.92
C SER A 147 -13.93 3.28 0.05
N LYS A 148 -13.91 4.61 -0.13
CA LYS A 148 -14.78 5.56 0.57
C LYS A 148 -14.92 6.84 -0.23
N GLY A 149 -16.13 7.42 -0.24
CA GLY A 149 -16.37 8.70 -0.90
C GLY A 149 -16.03 8.73 -2.39
N GLY A 150 -16.05 7.59 -3.11
CA GLY A 150 -15.65 7.51 -4.52
C GLY A 150 -14.13 7.57 -4.77
N VAL A 151 -13.32 7.24 -3.77
CA VAL A 151 -11.86 7.06 -3.86
C VAL A 151 -11.50 5.67 -3.35
N VAL A 152 -10.47 5.07 -3.94
CA VAL A 152 -9.78 3.91 -3.38
C VAL A 152 -8.48 4.37 -2.74
N ALA A 153 -8.33 4.14 -1.44
CA ALA A 153 -7.12 4.42 -0.70
C ALA A 153 -6.29 3.16 -0.52
N MET A 154 -4.98 3.30 -0.72
CA MET A 154 -3.95 2.35 -0.37
C MET A 154 -3.06 3.01 0.67
N VAL A 155 -3.12 2.56 1.92
CA VAL A 155 -2.31 3.09 3.02
C VAL A 155 -1.36 2.01 3.47
N THR A 156 -0.06 2.24 3.30
CA THR A 156 1.00 1.28 3.65
C THR A 156 1.78 1.77 4.86
N ALA A 157 1.98 0.92 5.87
CA ALA A 157 2.96 1.09 6.93
C ALA A 157 4.23 0.32 6.58
N ASN A 158 5.36 1.04 6.54
CA ASN A 158 6.67 0.48 6.29
C ASN A 158 7.32 0.00 7.60
N PRO A 159 8.14 -1.05 7.56
CA PRO A 159 8.93 -1.46 8.71
C PRO A 159 9.95 -0.38 9.08
N GLY A 160 10.14 -0.18 10.38
CA GLY A 160 11.30 0.52 10.93
C GLY A 160 12.57 -0.32 10.80
N ALA A 161 13.68 0.23 11.29
CA ALA A 161 14.99 -0.44 11.25
C ALA A 161 15.02 -1.78 12.03
N ASP A 162 14.10 -1.98 12.97
CA ASP A 162 13.92 -3.22 13.73
C ASP A 162 13.02 -4.25 13.02
N GLY A 163 12.57 -3.96 11.80
CA GLY A 163 11.68 -4.82 11.02
C GLY A 163 10.22 -4.79 11.48
N LYS A 164 9.86 -3.95 12.45
CA LYS A 164 8.49 -3.84 12.98
C LYS A 164 7.79 -2.61 12.44
N ILE A 165 6.47 -2.60 12.53
CA ILE A 165 5.68 -1.41 12.20
C ILE A 165 5.11 -0.78 13.47
N ASP A 166 4.82 0.51 13.41
CA ASP A 166 4.00 1.21 14.40
C ASP A 166 2.51 0.97 14.10
N GLN A 167 1.92 -0.02 14.76
CA GLN A 167 0.52 -0.42 14.54
C GLN A 167 -0.46 0.66 14.98
N ALA A 168 -0.23 1.30 16.13
CA ALA A 168 -1.12 2.35 16.63
C ALA A 168 -1.08 3.58 15.71
N GLY A 169 0.13 3.94 15.25
CA GLY A 169 0.30 4.98 14.25
C GLY A 169 -0.38 4.63 12.92
N PHE A 170 -0.29 3.37 12.47
CA PHE A 170 -0.98 2.94 11.26
C PHE A 170 -2.50 3.10 11.36
N GLU A 171 -3.13 2.63 12.43
CA GLU A 171 -4.57 2.80 12.67
C GLU A 171 -5.00 4.27 12.73
N GLU A 172 -4.19 5.12 13.37
CA GLU A 172 -4.44 6.55 13.43
C GLU A 172 -4.38 7.21 12.03
N ILE A 173 -3.40 6.84 11.20
CA ILE A 173 -3.32 7.31 9.81
C ILE A 173 -4.53 6.80 9.00
N LEU A 174 -4.97 5.56 9.20
CA LEU A 174 -6.19 5.05 8.54
C LEU A 174 -7.42 5.90 8.88
N ARG A 175 -7.62 6.24 10.16
CA ARG A 175 -8.74 7.11 10.58
C ARG A 175 -8.65 8.50 9.95
N ARG A 176 -7.46 9.07 9.82
CA ARG A 176 -7.26 10.39 9.19
C ARG A 176 -7.55 10.37 7.70
N VAL A 177 -7.05 9.37 6.98
CA VAL A 177 -7.37 9.18 5.56
C VAL A 177 -8.87 8.97 5.41
N ALA A 178 -9.46 8.02 6.15
CA ALA A 178 -10.89 7.75 6.08
C ALA A 178 -11.77 8.94 6.49
N GLY A 179 -11.34 9.78 7.44
CA GLY A 179 -12.06 11.00 7.82
C GLY A 179 -11.98 12.10 6.76
N LYS A 180 -10.95 12.09 5.91
CA LYS A 180 -10.78 13.02 4.79
C LYS A 180 -11.61 12.64 3.55
N LEU A 181 -11.87 11.34 3.36
CA LEU A 181 -12.63 10.77 2.25
C LEU A 181 -14.14 10.80 2.47
#